data_AF-A0A1Q9C6G3-F1
#
_entry.id   AF-A0A1Q9C6G3-F1
#
_cell.length_a   1.000
_cell.length_b   1.000
_cell.length_c   1.000
_cell.angle_alpha   90.00
_cell.angle_beta   90.00
_cell.angle_gamma   90.00
#
_symmetry.space_group_name_H-M   'P 1'
#
loop_
_entity.id
_entity.type
_entity.pdbx_description
1 polymer ?
#
loop_
_entity_poly.entity_id
_entity_poly.type
_entity_poly.pdbx_seq_one_letter_code
_entity_poly.pdbx_strand_id
1 'polypeptide(L)'
;MFQQCRASSRRTLVLVPGRLLQQWQQEVRKFLPANAVELYLGVSDIPERGAVPQVLLSPVEILSTAGKRPRMEASVDMDLDLAEMAHKLRAICLNGVDRIVVDEFHEILDSASSGRLLALQELWADCGEATALWGLTGTPPLSDFASVARIAEAFKIDLQAFRRQLDAREMAQRMLDYVARANGSSALSGLDVHEELVSLYHTPAERAIYVQGVADAKRKHKQLKQMGQVDQPVCSDLLQLCSHFRLEEADVEADAERESASLLRTRADAVETARQWLLVSARRMEADILSARRGNGLPTLVAEQYAQLLAEVGGEPLSRSTDAVASQIAGASAARQSAGQGRRHERDADDLILRAITEVRDSSLASAASGAEVVSEGAPENSGDSLELLVELLEEVKQAKEAFRQRSHDHAFLAAMLKAAEASRFCCPVCFSEAPPTERAILAACAHLFCLHCAGKLVRCLRAMVPKHG
;
A
#
# COMPACT_ATOMS: atom_id res chain seq x y z
N MET A 1 13.66 60.57 13.61
CA MET A 1 15.13 60.72 13.59
C MET A 1 15.73 59.33 13.75
N PHE A 2 15.84 58.55 12.67
CA PHE A 2 16.43 57.21 12.71
C PHE A 2 17.95 57.37 12.77
N GLN A 3 18.52 57.22 13.97
CA GLN A 3 19.96 57.12 14.14
C GLN A 3 20.45 55.96 13.26
N GLN A 4 21.31 56.24 12.29
CA GLN A 4 22.03 55.23 11.53
C GLN A 4 22.94 54.48 12.51
N CYS A 5 22.39 53.46 13.18
CA CYS A 5 23.20 52.39 13.73
C CYS A 5 23.96 51.78 12.56
N ARG A 6 25.26 52.12 12.45
CA ARG A 6 26.24 51.28 11.75
C ARG A 6 26.40 49.99 12.55
N ALA A 7 25.33 49.21 12.68
CA ALA A 7 25.43 47.83 13.09
C ALA A 7 26.28 47.16 12.02
N SER A 8 27.42 46.57 12.39
CA SER A 8 28.11 45.65 11.48
C SER A 8 27.05 44.64 11.04
N SER A 9 26.71 44.67 9.75
CA SER A 9 25.64 43.85 9.21
C SER A 9 25.98 42.39 9.45
N ARG A 10 25.31 41.77 10.42
CA ARG A 10 25.49 40.36 10.73
C ARG A 10 25.08 39.54 9.51
N ARG A 11 25.99 38.73 9.01
CA ARG A 11 25.77 37.86 7.85
C ARG A 11 24.79 36.76 8.23
N THR A 12 23.79 36.58 7.38
CA THR A 12 22.64 35.73 7.67
C THR A 12 22.44 34.76 6.51
N LEU A 13 22.52 33.47 6.78
CA LEU A 13 22.11 32.41 5.87
C LEU A 13 20.65 32.06 6.19
N VAL A 14 19.77 32.11 5.20
CA VAL A 14 18.38 31.70 5.33
C VAL A 14 18.16 30.46 4.46
N LEU A 15 17.84 29.34 5.09
CA LEU A 15 17.44 28.10 4.46
C LEU A 15 15.92 28.06 4.36
N VAL A 16 15.37 27.90 3.16
CA VAL A 16 13.92 27.96 2.90
C VAL A 16 13.50 26.81 1.98
N PRO A 17 12.28 26.28 2.07
CA PRO A 17 11.76 25.35 1.06
C PRO A 17 11.87 25.97 -0.34
N GLY A 18 12.24 25.19 -1.35
CA GLY A 18 12.45 25.71 -2.70
C GLY A 18 11.25 26.51 -3.25
N ARG A 19 10.03 26.07 -2.91
CA ARG A 19 8.77 26.75 -3.26
C ARG A 19 8.59 28.15 -2.66
N LEU A 20 9.28 28.47 -1.57
CA LEU A 20 9.18 29.76 -0.86
C LEU A 20 10.33 30.72 -1.19
N LEU A 21 11.31 30.30 -2.00
CA LEU A 21 12.52 31.08 -2.26
C LEU A 21 12.22 32.45 -2.90
N GLN A 22 11.33 32.49 -3.88
CA GLN A 22 10.92 33.74 -4.53
C GLN A 22 10.15 34.67 -3.58
N GLN A 23 9.31 34.11 -2.71
CA GLN A 23 8.56 34.89 -1.71
C GLN A 23 9.52 35.54 -0.71
N TRP A 24 10.49 34.80 -0.18
CA TRP A 24 11.52 35.35 0.70
C TRP A 24 12.33 36.45 0.02
N GLN A 25 12.69 36.28 -1.24
CA GLN A 25 13.36 37.33 -2.02
C GLN A 25 12.52 38.61 -2.11
N GLN A 26 11.22 38.48 -2.37
CA GLN A 26 10.31 39.62 -2.45
C GLN A 26 10.17 40.32 -1.09
N GLU A 27 10.00 39.57 0.00
CA GLU A 27 9.86 40.15 1.34
C GLU A 27 11.15 40.82 1.83
N VAL A 28 12.32 40.23 1.55
CA VAL A 28 13.61 40.86 1.85
C VAL A 28 13.75 42.19 1.08
N ARG A 29 13.43 42.21 -0.21
CA ARG A 29 13.49 43.44 -1.03
C ARG A 29 12.46 44.49 -0.62
N LYS A 30 11.31 44.07 -0.10
CA LYS A 30 10.23 44.95 0.34
C LYS A 30 10.55 45.63 1.67
N PHE A 31 11.13 44.90 2.61
CA PHE A 31 11.37 45.41 3.96
C PHE A 31 12.78 45.92 4.21
N LEU A 32 13.77 45.51 3.42
CA LEU A 32 15.13 46.01 3.52
C LEU A 32 15.42 46.99 2.36
N PRO A 33 16.07 48.14 2.63
CA PRO A 33 16.48 49.06 1.57
C PRO A 33 17.35 48.35 0.53
N ALA A 34 17.19 48.68 -0.76
CA ALA A 34 17.97 48.06 -1.84
C ALA A 34 19.49 48.15 -1.65
N ASN A 35 19.96 49.18 -0.95
CA ASN A 35 21.39 49.40 -0.67
C ASN A 35 21.84 48.81 0.68
N ALA A 36 20.91 48.27 1.47
CA ALA A 36 21.21 47.74 2.80
C ALA A 36 21.71 46.30 2.75
N VAL A 37 21.23 45.48 1.80
CA VAL A 37 21.49 44.04 1.78
C VAL A 37 21.77 43.57 0.35
N GLU A 38 22.94 42.95 0.17
CA GLU A 38 23.18 42.09 -0.99
C GLU A 38 22.48 40.75 -0.79
N LEU A 39 21.66 40.37 -1.77
CA LEU A 39 20.83 39.18 -1.76
C LEU A 39 21.23 38.26 -2.90
N TYR A 40 21.55 37.02 -2.58
CA TYR A 40 21.91 35.99 -3.56
C TYR A 40 20.89 34.85 -3.49
N LEU A 41 20.53 34.32 -4.66
CA LEU A 41 19.60 33.20 -4.78
C LEU A 41 20.39 31.91 -5.02
N GLY A 42 20.58 31.14 -3.96
CA GLY A 42 21.39 29.95 -4.03
C GLY A 42 22.88 30.27 -4.17
N VAL A 43 23.66 29.20 -4.21
CA VAL A 43 25.11 29.26 -4.01
C VAL A 43 25.87 29.56 -5.30
N SER A 44 25.21 29.33 -6.44
CA SER A 44 25.76 29.57 -7.78
C SER A 44 25.88 31.05 -8.12
N ASP A 45 25.08 31.90 -7.48
CA ASP A 45 25.08 33.34 -7.69
C ASP A 45 26.22 34.07 -6.97
N ILE A 46 26.96 33.36 -6.09
CA ILE A 46 27.93 33.99 -5.20
C ILE A 46 29.25 34.23 -5.96
N PRO A 47 29.72 35.48 -6.05
CA PRO A 47 30.94 35.79 -6.78
C PRO A 47 32.14 35.11 -6.12
N GLU A 48 33.00 34.49 -6.94
CA GLU A 48 34.21 33.77 -6.49
C GLU A 48 35.21 34.65 -5.68
N ARG A 49 35.01 35.97 -5.63
CA ARG A 49 35.93 36.92 -5.00
C ARG A 49 35.29 37.68 -3.83
N GLY A 50 35.31 37.04 -2.65
CA GLY A 50 35.50 37.68 -1.34
C GLY A 50 34.38 38.55 -0.76
N ALA A 51 33.35 38.92 -1.53
CA ALA A 51 32.17 39.59 -1.02
C ALA A 51 31.22 38.54 -0.44
N VAL A 52 31.24 38.37 0.89
CA VAL A 52 30.26 37.52 1.57
C VAL A 52 28.96 38.30 1.71
N PRO A 53 27.83 37.83 1.18
CA PRO A 53 26.55 38.50 1.32
C PRO A 53 26.18 38.80 2.76
N GLN A 54 25.41 39.87 2.95
CA GLN A 54 24.72 40.08 4.22
C GLN A 54 23.56 39.09 4.39
N VAL A 55 22.84 38.76 3.31
CA VAL A 55 21.76 37.76 3.34
C VAL A 55 21.93 36.81 2.15
N LEU A 56 22.07 35.52 2.46
CA LEU A 56 22.07 34.45 1.48
C LEU A 56 20.79 33.64 1.63
N LEU A 57 20.00 33.55 0.56
CA LEU A 57 18.83 32.66 0.53
C LEU A 57 19.23 31.37 -0.17
N SER A 58 18.93 30.22 0.42
CA SER A 58 19.30 28.92 -0.13
C SER A 58 18.18 27.90 0.07
N PRO A 59 17.91 27.01 -0.90
CA PRO A 59 16.94 25.94 -0.71
C PRO A 59 17.39 24.97 0.39
N VAL A 60 16.45 24.56 1.25
CA VAL A 60 16.69 23.59 2.34
C VAL A 60 17.05 22.20 1.81
N GLU A 61 16.63 21.89 0.59
CA GLU A 61 16.84 20.61 -0.08
C GLU A 61 18.32 20.27 -0.24
N ILE A 62 19.22 21.26 -0.26
CA ILE A 62 20.68 21.09 -0.31
C ILE A 62 21.21 20.31 0.91
N LEU A 63 20.50 20.35 2.05
CA LEU A 63 20.87 19.54 3.21
C LEU A 63 20.67 18.04 2.96
N SER A 64 19.83 17.65 2.01
CA SER A 64 19.54 16.23 1.72
C SER A 64 20.71 15.52 1.04
N THR A 65 21.55 16.25 0.31
CA THR A 65 22.71 15.70 -0.41
C THR A 65 23.98 15.74 0.42
N ALA A 66 24.12 16.71 1.33
CA ALA A 66 25.28 16.85 2.20
C ALA A 66 25.52 15.63 3.12
N GLY A 67 24.46 14.93 3.53
CA GLY A 67 24.55 13.74 4.40
C GLY A 67 24.79 12.41 3.68
N LYS A 68 24.64 12.36 2.35
CA LYS A 68 24.86 11.14 1.56
C LYS A 68 26.24 11.20 0.92
N ARG A 69 27.20 10.41 1.42
CA ARG A 69 28.40 10.12 0.61
C ARG A 69 27.92 9.57 -0.74
N PRO A 70 28.39 10.09 -1.88
CA PRO A 70 27.91 9.68 -3.18
C PRO A 70 28.11 8.17 -3.35
N ARG A 71 27.02 7.41 -3.38
CA ARG A 71 27.00 6.06 -3.95
C ARG A 71 26.83 6.26 -5.45
N MET A 72 27.79 5.77 -6.23
CA MET A 72 27.81 5.86 -7.69
C MET A 72 26.70 5.01 -8.32
N GLU A 73 25.43 5.42 -8.28
CA GLU A 73 24.37 4.82 -9.12
C GLU A 73 23.39 5.88 -9.66
N ALA A 74 23.59 6.19 -10.95
CA ALA A 74 22.65 6.64 -11.99
C ALA A 74 21.45 7.54 -11.62
N SER A 75 21.73 8.81 -11.34
CA SER A 75 20.82 9.96 -11.47
C SER A 75 21.70 11.21 -11.58
N VAL A 76 22.34 11.41 -12.74
CA VAL A 76 23.61 12.15 -12.80
C VAL A 76 23.44 13.67 -12.82
N ASP A 77 22.42 14.24 -13.48
CA ASP A 77 22.45 15.68 -13.76
C ASP A 77 21.95 16.59 -12.63
N MET A 78 21.03 16.12 -11.77
CA MET A 78 20.44 16.95 -10.71
C MET A 78 21.18 16.82 -9.37
N ASP A 79 21.77 15.65 -9.11
CA ASP A 79 22.50 15.36 -7.87
C ASP A 79 23.91 16.01 -7.85
N LEU A 80 24.51 16.22 -9.02
CA LEU A 80 25.81 16.90 -9.18
C LEU A 80 25.74 18.38 -8.74
N ASP A 81 24.67 19.08 -9.09
CA ASP A 81 24.47 20.50 -8.76
C ASP A 81 24.31 20.70 -7.24
N LEU A 82 23.53 19.84 -6.57
CA LEU A 82 23.29 19.93 -5.13
C LEU A 82 24.55 19.64 -4.28
N ALA A 83 25.42 18.73 -4.71
CA ALA A 83 26.68 18.46 -4.01
C ALA A 83 27.67 19.63 -4.12
N GLU A 84 27.76 20.24 -5.30
CA GLU A 84 28.56 21.46 -5.51
C GLU A 84 28.02 22.63 -4.67
N MET A 85 26.70 22.80 -4.63
CA MET A 85 26.04 23.78 -3.77
C MET A 85 26.37 23.56 -2.28
N ALA A 86 26.32 22.31 -1.80
CA ALA A 86 26.66 22.00 -0.42
C ALA A 86 28.13 22.35 -0.08
N HIS A 87 29.06 22.06 -0.99
CA HIS A 87 30.47 22.42 -0.83
C HIS A 87 30.66 23.95 -0.79
N LYS A 88 30.02 24.68 -1.70
CA LYS A 88 30.05 26.15 -1.71
C LYS A 88 29.42 26.73 -0.43
N LEU A 89 28.31 26.17 0.07
CA LEU A 89 27.69 26.59 1.33
C LEU A 89 28.66 26.46 2.51
N ARG A 90 29.37 25.34 2.61
CA ARG A 90 30.41 25.17 3.64
C ARG A 90 31.50 26.22 3.52
N ALA A 91 31.96 26.51 2.30
CA ALA A 91 32.95 27.57 2.07
C ALA A 91 32.45 28.96 2.51
N ILE A 92 31.16 29.26 2.34
CA ILE A 92 30.56 30.52 2.81
C ILE A 92 30.44 30.55 4.33
N CYS A 93 30.08 29.42 4.94
CA CYS A 93 29.98 29.27 6.38
C CYS A 93 31.32 29.53 7.07
N LEU A 94 32.41 28.98 6.51
CA LEU A 94 33.79 29.23 6.95
C LEU A 94 34.19 30.71 6.85
N ASN A 95 33.53 31.48 6.00
CA ASN A 95 33.80 32.91 5.85
C ASN A 95 33.00 33.79 6.81
N GLY A 96 32.38 33.22 7.85
CA GLY A 96 31.83 33.95 9.01
C GLY A 96 30.36 34.34 8.84
N VAL A 97 29.48 33.35 8.74
CA VAL A 97 28.03 33.52 8.89
C VAL A 97 27.72 33.71 10.38
N ASP A 98 27.05 34.80 10.76
CA ASP A 98 26.70 35.07 12.16
C ASP A 98 25.40 34.38 12.59
N ARG A 99 24.51 34.11 11.62
CA ARG A 99 23.18 33.58 11.85
C ARG A 99 22.75 32.61 10.76
N ILE A 100 22.24 31.46 11.15
CA ILE A 100 21.51 30.54 10.28
C ILE A 100 20.04 30.62 10.68
N VAL A 101 19.18 30.91 9.71
CA VAL A 101 17.73 30.90 9.86
C VAL A 101 17.19 29.80 8.98
N VAL A 102 16.34 28.94 9.53
CA VAL A 102 15.70 27.86 8.79
C VAL A 102 14.20 28.08 8.83
N ASP A 103 13.59 28.30 7.68
CA ASP A 103 12.15 28.36 7.51
C ASP A 103 11.54 26.96 7.36
N GLU A 104 10.28 26.80 7.76
CA GLU A 104 9.60 25.51 7.87
C GLU A 104 10.43 24.43 8.57
N PHE A 105 11.00 24.78 9.72
CA PHE A 105 11.97 23.97 10.47
C PHE A 105 11.49 22.54 10.76
N HIS A 106 10.18 22.32 10.85
CA HIS A 106 9.60 20.99 11.04
C HIS A 106 9.90 20.02 9.88
N GLU A 107 10.15 20.50 8.66
CA GLU A 107 10.54 19.66 7.51
C GLU A 107 11.95 19.06 7.67
N ILE A 108 12.82 19.70 8.45
CA ILE A 108 14.15 19.15 8.80
C ILE A 108 14.04 18.07 9.88
N LEU A 109 13.06 18.22 10.77
CA LEU A 109 12.86 17.34 11.93
C LEU A 109 12.10 16.05 11.60
N ASP A 110 11.47 15.98 10.42
CA ASP A 110 10.72 14.80 10.01
C ASP A 110 11.61 13.55 10.04
N SER A 111 11.06 12.44 10.53
CA SER A 111 11.78 11.18 10.78
C SER A 111 12.34 10.56 9.51
N ALA A 112 11.71 10.82 8.36
CA ALA A 112 12.22 10.42 7.05
C ALA A 112 13.49 11.19 6.64
N SER A 113 13.79 12.29 7.35
CA SER A 113 14.80 13.30 6.99
C SER A 113 15.98 13.36 7.98
N SER A 114 16.30 12.28 8.70
CA SER A 114 17.42 12.27 9.67
C SER A 114 18.75 12.79 9.12
N GLY A 115 19.01 12.59 7.82
CA GLY A 115 20.18 13.13 7.13
C GLY A 115 20.21 14.66 7.03
N ARG A 116 19.05 15.33 6.92
CA ARG A 116 18.97 16.80 6.84
C ARG A 116 19.31 17.45 8.18
N LEU A 117 18.84 16.87 9.28
CA LEU A 117 19.15 17.34 10.62
C LEU A 117 20.66 17.27 10.90
N LEU A 118 21.28 16.14 10.57
CA LEU A 118 22.73 15.96 10.70
C LEU A 118 23.49 16.98 9.83
N ALA A 119 23.08 17.15 8.57
CA ALA A 119 23.70 18.13 7.67
C ALA A 119 23.58 19.58 8.19
N LEU A 120 22.44 19.94 8.80
CA LEU A 120 22.27 21.26 9.43
C LEU A 120 23.20 21.42 10.64
N GLN A 121 23.33 20.40 11.48
CA GLN A 121 24.22 20.43 12.64
C GLN A 121 25.69 20.54 12.23
N GLU A 122 26.11 19.83 11.18
CA GLU A 122 27.45 19.94 10.60
C GLU A 122 27.68 21.34 10.04
N LEU A 123 26.74 21.87 9.24
CA LEU A 123 26.83 23.23 8.71
C LEU A 123 26.93 24.27 9.83
N TRP A 124 26.13 24.11 10.88
CA TRP A 124 26.16 25.00 12.05
C TRP A 124 27.47 24.90 12.82
N ALA A 125 28.04 23.70 12.93
CA ALA A 125 29.38 23.51 13.51
C ALA A 125 30.47 24.18 12.66
N ASP A 126 30.37 24.09 11.33
CA ASP A 126 31.32 24.70 10.39
C ASP A 126 31.30 26.25 10.46
N CYS A 127 30.18 26.88 10.82
CA CYS A 127 30.10 28.33 11.06
C CYS A 127 30.77 28.79 12.37
N GLY A 128 31.05 27.87 13.30
CA GLY A 128 31.64 28.16 14.60
C GLY A 128 30.65 28.54 15.72
N GLU A 129 31.13 28.51 16.97
CA GLU A 129 30.31 28.60 18.20
C GLU A 129 29.55 29.92 18.37
N ALA A 130 30.01 31.01 17.74
CA ALA A 130 29.36 32.32 17.81
C ALA A 130 28.09 32.42 16.94
N THR A 131 27.85 31.43 16.07
CA THR A 131 26.75 31.44 15.12
C THR A 131 25.44 31.09 15.79
N ALA A 132 24.44 31.96 15.66
CA ALA A 132 23.10 31.67 16.17
C ALA A 132 22.29 30.85 15.15
N LEU A 133 21.62 29.79 15.60
CA LEU A 133 20.66 29.02 14.81
C LEU A 133 19.23 29.38 15.20
N TRP A 134 18.39 29.69 14.21
CA TRP A 134 16.97 30.00 14.37
C TRP A 134 16.13 29.06 13.52
N GLY A 135 15.23 28.31 14.14
CA GLY A 135 14.21 27.53 13.45
C GLY A 135 12.85 28.25 13.47
N LEU A 136 12.28 28.54 12.31
CA LEU A 136 10.95 29.11 12.16
C LEU A 136 9.98 28.01 11.75
N THR A 137 8.86 27.88 12.45
CA THR A 137 7.81 26.92 12.09
C THR A 137 6.47 27.38 12.64
N GLY A 138 5.41 27.23 11.83
CA GLY A 138 4.03 27.43 12.29
C GLY A 138 3.46 26.21 13.02
N THR A 139 3.98 25.01 12.73
CA THR A 139 3.45 23.72 13.19
C THR A 139 4.57 22.86 13.79
N PRO A 140 5.12 23.23 14.97
CA PRO A 140 6.14 22.41 15.61
C PRO A 140 5.57 21.03 15.98
N PRO A 141 6.33 19.92 15.79
CA PRO A 141 5.87 18.59 16.14
C PRO A 141 5.93 18.40 17.68
N LEU A 142 4.83 18.71 18.36
CA LEU A 142 4.72 18.69 19.83
C LEU A 142 3.82 17.57 20.36
N SER A 143 3.48 16.57 19.54
CA SER A 143 2.56 15.48 19.89
C SER A 143 3.07 14.55 20.98
N ASP A 144 4.39 14.39 21.09
CA ASP A 144 5.03 13.44 21.98
C ASP A 144 6.47 13.86 22.36
N PHE A 145 7.00 13.22 23.38
CA PHE A 145 8.35 13.49 23.89
C PHE A 145 9.45 13.27 22.85
N ALA A 146 9.32 12.25 21.99
CA ALA A 146 10.34 11.94 21.00
C ALA A 146 10.45 13.06 19.95
N SER A 147 9.32 13.67 19.59
CA SER A 147 9.26 14.81 18.68
C SER A 147 9.88 16.08 19.30
N VAL A 148 9.62 16.35 20.58
CA VAL A 148 10.31 17.45 21.31
C VAL A 148 11.81 17.17 21.47
N ALA A 149 12.19 15.92 21.75
CA ALA A 149 13.59 15.53 21.84
C ALA A 149 14.35 15.70 20.52
N ARG A 150 13.71 15.51 19.36
CA ARG A 150 14.29 15.83 18.05
C ARG A 150 14.49 17.33 17.84
N ILE A 151 13.55 18.17 18.27
CA ILE A 151 13.75 19.62 18.27
C ILE A 151 14.98 19.96 19.12
N ALA A 152 15.10 19.37 20.31
CA ALA A 152 16.22 19.57 21.22
C ALA A 152 17.56 19.13 20.64
N GLU A 153 17.58 17.98 19.96
CA GLU A 153 18.76 17.46 19.28
C GLU A 153 19.30 18.47 18.25
N ALA A 154 18.42 19.16 17.50
CA ALA A 154 18.83 20.19 16.55
C ALA A 154 19.63 21.34 17.22
N PHE A 155 19.34 21.63 18.48
CA PHE A 155 20.05 22.62 19.29
C PHE A 155 21.13 22.02 20.19
N LYS A 156 21.56 20.78 19.91
CA LYS A 156 22.58 20.02 20.67
C LYS A 156 22.21 19.78 22.14
N ILE A 157 20.90 19.68 22.43
CA ILE A 157 20.37 19.34 23.74
C ILE A 157 19.90 17.88 23.71
N ASP A 158 20.59 16.99 24.44
CA ASP A 158 20.21 15.59 24.53
C ASP A 158 19.09 15.38 25.56
N LEU A 159 17.84 15.47 25.09
CA LEU A 159 16.68 15.08 25.90
C LEU A 159 16.49 13.56 25.99
N GLN A 160 17.06 12.76 25.07
CA GLN A 160 16.85 11.31 25.06
C GLN A 160 17.44 10.63 26.30
N ALA A 161 18.52 11.19 26.85
CA ALA A 161 19.08 10.78 28.15
C ALA A 161 18.05 10.74 29.30
N PHE A 162 17.00 11.57 29.21
CA PHE A 162 15.98 11.72 30.24
C PHE A 162 14.69 10.93 29.94
N ARG A 163 14.59 10.22 28.80
CA ARG A 163 13.35 9.57 28.34
C ARG A 163 12.72 8.61 29.36
N ARG A 164 13.52 7.98 30.21
CA ARG A 164 13.06 7.01 31.23
C ARG A 164 12.78 7.63 32.60
N GLN A 165 13.03 8.92 32.77
CA GLN A 165 12.78 9.61 34.04
C GLN A 165 11.30 9.97 34.17
N LEU A 166 10.80 9.97 35.41
CA LEU A 166 9.38 10.24 35.69
C LEU A 166 8.97 11.68 35.30
N ASP A 167 9.94 12.60 35.25
CA ASP A 167 9.80 14.02 34.94
C ASP A 167 10.18 14.39 33.51
N ALA A 168 10.41 13.40 32.62
CA ALA A 168 10.84 13.65 31.23
C ALA A 168 9.95 14.67 30.49
N ARG A 169 8.63 14.60 30.68
CA ARG A 169 7.67 15.54 30.09
C ARG A 169 7.85 16.97 30.61
N GLU A 170 8.11 17.12 31.91
CA GLU A 170 8.34 18.43 32.52
C GLU A 170 9.66 19.03 32.04
N MET A 171 10.71 18.21 31.91
CA MET A 171 11.98 18.63 31.32
C MET A 171 11.83 19.09 29.87
N ALA A 172 11.07 18.35 29.06
CA ALA A 172 10.77 18.73 27.69
C ALA A 172 10.02 20.08 27.61
N GLN A 173 9.04 20.30 28.50
CA GLN A 173 8.33 21.58 28.58
C GLN A 173 9.26 22.72 28.98
N ARG A 174 10.08 22.56 30.02
CA ARG A 174 11.05 23.59 30.46
C ARG A 174 12.04 23.95 29.35
N MET A 175 12.46 22.95 28.58
CA MET A 175 13.31 23.18 27.41
C MET A 175 12.58 24.03 26.36
N LEU A 176 11.34 23.68 26.01
CA LEU A 176 10.53 24.48 25.08
C LEU A 176 10.31 25.91 25.59
N ASP A 177 10.00 26.09 26.86
CA ASP A 177 9.83 27.41 27.48
C ASP A 177 11.11 28.27 27.39
N TYR A 178 12.28 27.63 27.34
CA TYR A 178 13.58 28.29 27.21
C TYR A 178 13.98 28.56 25.76
N VAL A 179 13.76 27.61 24.84
CA VAL A 179 14.26 27.70 23.45
C VAL A 179 13.23 28.20 22.45
N ALA A 180 11.94 28.01 22.73
CA ALA A 180 10.87 28.31 21.79
C ALA A 180 10.21 29.63 22.16
N ARG A 181 9.94 30.43 21.14
CA ARG A 181 9.17 31.67 21.27
C ARG A 181 7.95 31.59 20.36
N ALA A 182 6.77 31.69 20.95
CA ALA A 182 5.53 31.87 20.20
C ALA A 182 5.26 33.38 20.03
N ASN A 183 5.18 33.85 18.79
CA ASN A 183 4.69 35.20 18.50
C ASN A 183 3.17 35.13 18.40
N GLY A 184 2.47 35.32 19.53
CA GLY A 184 1.03 35.56 19.51
C GLY A 184 0.76 36.93 18.89
N SER A 185 -0.02 36.98 17.81
CA SER A 185 -0.50 38.26 17.29
C SER A 185 -1.75 38.66 18.08
N SER A 186 -1.64 39.71 18.89
CA SER A 186 -2.81 40.36 19.52
C SER A 186 -3.78 40.91 18.49
N ALA A 187 -3.36 41.10 17.23
CA ALA A 187 -4.26 41.48 16.15
C ALA A 187 -5.13 40.32 15.65
N LEU A 188 -4.77 39.06 15.96
CA LEU A 188 -5.56 37.88 15.60
C LEU A 188 -6.57 37.49 16.68
N SER A 189 -6.49 38.04 17.91
CA SER A 189 -7.35 37.67 19.04
C SER A 189 -8.82 38.15 18.92
N GLY A 190 -9.26 38.54 17.73
CA GLY A 190 -10.63 38.93 17.43
C GLY A 190 -11.15 38.42 16.08
N LEU A 191 -10.41 37.54 15.40
CA LEU A 191 -10.93 36.84 14.23
C LEU A 191 -11.70 35.61 14.71
N ASP A 192 -13.02 35.64 14.55
CA ASP A 192 -13.86 34.47 14.78
C ASP A 192 -13.55 33.42 13.70
N VAL A 193 -12.98 32.29 14.14
CA VAL A 193 -12.76 31.12 13.31
C VAL A 193 -13.91 30.14 13.56
N HIS A 194 -14.66 29.84 12.51
CA HIS A 194 -15.73 28.86 12.55
C HIS A 194 -15.30 27.61 11.78
N GLU A 195 -15.20 26.48 12.47
CA GLU A 195 -15.01 25.17 11.86
C GLU A 195 -16.37 24.49 11.75
N GLU A 196 -16.78 24.17 10.51
CA GLU A 196 -18.02 23.43 10.24
C GLU A 196 -17.68 22.01 9.79
N LEU A 197 -18.12 21.02 10.56
CA LEU A 197 -17.96 19.61 10.22
C LEU A 197 -19.16 19.12 9.41
N VAL A 198 -18.97 19.01 8.09
CA VAL A 198 -20.00 18.47 7.19
C VAL A 198 -19.82 16.96 7.05
N SER A 199 -20.78 16.20 7.57
CA SER A 199 -20.78 14.74 7.41
C SER A 199 -21.35 14.36 6.04
N LEU A 200 -20.53 13.65 5.26
CA LEU A 200 -20.93 13.11 3.95
C LEU A 200 -21.17 11.61 4.04
N TYR A 201 -22.04 11.09 3.18
CA TYR A 201 -22.32 9.67 3.08
C TYR A 201 -21.97 9.17 1.69
N HIS A 202 -21.32 8.01 1.60
CA HIS A 202 -21.07 7.38 0.31
C HIS A 202 -22.37 7.08 -0.42
N THR A 203 -22.42 7.45 -1.69
CA THR A 203 -23.44 6.94 -2.61
C THR A 203 -23.36 5.42 -2.70
N PRO A 204 -24.41 4.75 -3.20
CA PRO A 204 -24.39 3.30 -3.32
C PRO A 204 -23.25 2.76 -4.19
N ALA A 205 -22.89 3.44 -5.28
CA ALA A 205 -21.76 3.09 -6.15
C ALA A 205 -20.40 3.27 -5.43
N GLU A 206 -20.20 4.41 -4.77
CA GLU A 206 -18.99 4.70 -3.98
C GLU A 206 -18.77 3.65 -2.88
N ARG A 207 -19.86 3.28 -2.20
CA ARG A 207 -19.82 2.24 -1.16
C ARG A 207 -19.43 0.88 -1.74
N ALA A 208 -19.89 0.56 -2.94
CA ALA A 208 -19.52 -0.69 -3.61
C ALA A 208 -18.02 -0.72 -3.93
N ILE A 209 -17.49 0.38 -4.49
CA ILE A 209 -16.06 0.55 -4.77
C ILE A 209 -15.26 0.43 -3.46
N TYR A 210 -15.66 1.14 -2.40
CA TYR A 210 -14.96 1.13 -1.12
C TYR A 210 -14.93 -0.26 -0.47
N VAL A 211 -16.08 -0.95 -0.39
CA VAL A 211 -16.16 -2.30 0.20
C VAL A 211 -15.31 -3.29 -0.59
N GLN A 212 -15.29 -3.17 -1.92
CA GLN A 212 -14.42 -3.96 -2.77
C GLN A 212 -12.94 -3.65 -2.49
N GLY A 213 -12.57 -2.36 -2.42
CA GLY A 213 -11.23 -1.92 -2.05
C GLY A 213 -10.78 -2.51 -0.71
N VAL A 214 -11.66 -2.58 0.29
CA VAL A 214 -11.38 -3.22 1.60
C VAL A 214 -11.07 -4.71 1.44
N ALA A 215 -11.79 -5.43 0.57
CA ALA A 215 -11.52 -6.84 0.31
C ALA A 215 -10.17 -7.04 -0.39
N ASP A 216 -9.87 -6.22 -1.41
CA ASP A 216 -8.59 -6.23 -2.14
C ASP A 216 -7.40 -5.92 -1.22
N ALA A 217 -7.53 -4.86 -0.41
CA ALA A 217 -6.60 -4.46 0.63
C ALA A 217 -6.24 -5.60 1.59
N LYS A 218 -7.25 -6.33 2.09
CA LYS A 218 -7.04 -7.49 3.00
C LYS A 218 -6.30 -8.63 2.31
N ARG A 219 -6.58 -8.89 1.03
CA ARG A 219 -5.88 -9.92 0.25
C ARG A 219 -4.42 -9.56 0.04
N LYS A 220 -4.15 -8.34 -0.43
CA LYS A 220 -2.80 -7.80 -0.61
C LYS A 220 -2.01 -7.88 0.70
N HIS A 221 -2.62 -7.49 1.82
CA HIS A 221 -1.99 -7.62 3.14
C HIS A 221 -1.63 -9.06 3.52
N LYS A 222 -2.55 -10.02 3.27
CA LYS A 222 -2.29 -11.45 3.52
C LYS A 222 -1.12 -11.95 2.67
N GLN A 223 -1.05 -11.55 1.40
CA GLN A 223 0.04 -11.91 0.49
C GLN A 223 1.38 -11.31 0.94
N LEU A 224 1.42 -10.02 1.24
CA LEU A 224 2.63 -9.34 1.74
C LEU A 224 3.14 -9.98 3.03
N LYS A 225 2.22 -10.33 3.95
CA LYS A 225 2.56 -11.05 5.19
C LYS A 225 3.15 -12.44 4.91
N GLN A 226 2.65 -13.16 3.92
CA GLN A 226 3.23 -14.44 3.49
C GLN A 226 4.62 -14.28 2.88
N MET A 227 4.89 -13.13 2.24
CA MET A 227 6.20 -12.79 1.67
C MET A 227 7.19 -12.18 2.68
N GLY A 228 6.82 -12.07 3.97
CA GLY A 228 7.66 -11.44 4.99
C GLY A 228 7.80 -9.92 4.84
N GLN A 229 7.00 -9.29 3.99
CA GLN A 229 6.95 -7.82 3.86
C GLN A 229 5.93 -7.30 4.87
N VAL A 230 6.44 -6.90 6.03
CA VAL A 230 5.69 -6.26 7.10
C VAL A 230 5.97 -4.76 6.97
N ASP A 231 4.93 -3.94 6.87
CA ASP A 231 4.92 -2.49 7.25
C ASP A 231 4.28 -1.52 6.26
N GLN A 232 3.82 -1.93 5.07
CA GLN A 232 3.09 -0.97 4.22
C GLN A 232 1.65 -0.76 4.74
N PRO A 233 1.25 0.47 5.13
CA PRO A 233 -0.07 0.72 5.68
C PRO A 233 -1.13 0.66 4.58
N VAL A 234 -1.86 -0.46 4.55
CA VAL A 234 -3.01 -0.74 3.69
C VAL A 234 -4.10 0.35 3.77
N CYS A 235 -4.09 1.17 4.82
CA CYS A 235 -5.04 2.25 5.04
C CYS A 235 -4.92 3.40 4.03
N SER A 236 -3.76 3.63 3.40
CA SER A 236 -3.58 4.78 2.50
C SER A 236 -4.47 4.67 1.26
N ASP A 237 -4.48 3.50 0.60
CA ASP A 237 -5.29 3.24 -0.59
C ASP A 237 -6.79 3.41 -0.27
N LEU A 238 -7.23 2.95 0.91
CA LEU A 238 -8.63 3.07 1.34
C LEU A 238 -9.03 4.51 1.65
N LEU A 239 -8.13 5.30 2.25
CA LEU A 239 -8.37 6.72 2.49
C LEU A 239 -8.47 7.50 1.17
N GLN A 240 -7.66 7.13 0.17
CA GLN A 240 -7.76 7.72 -1.16
C GLN A 240 -9.13 7.45 -1.78
N LEU A 241 -9.69 6.24 -1.63
CA LEU A 241 -11.04 5.90 -2.10
C LEU A 241 -12.17 6.72 -1.47
N CYS A 242 -11.95 7.35 -0.31
CA CYS A 242 -12.90 8.28 0.29
C CYS A 242 -12.93 9.66 -0.39
N SER A 243 -11.93 9.95 -1.24
CA SER A 243 -11.76 11.24 -1.91
C SER A 243 -11.74 11.16 -3.44
N HIS A 244 -11.26 10.04 -4.00
CA HIS A 244 -11.09 9.80 -5.43
C HIS A 244 -11.40 8.34 -5.77
N PHE A 245 -12.07 8.07 -6.90
CA PHE A 245 -12.45 6.70 -7.26
C PHE A 245 -11.33 5.90 -7.93
N ARG A 246 -10.31 6.58 -8.48
CA ARG A 246 -9.12 5.98 -9.08
C ARG A 246 -7.90 6.21 -8.21
N LEU A 247 -7.18 5.12 -7.92
CA LEU A 247 -5.94 5.17 -7.14
C LEU A 247 -4.75 5.67 -7.96
N GLU A 248 -4.77 5.49 -9.27
CA GLU A 248 -3.61 5.70 -10.16
C GLU A 248 -3.67 7.03 -10.93
N GLU A 249 -4.85 7.59 -11.16
CA GLU A 249 -5.03 8.81 -11.95
C GLU A 249 -6.04 9.74 -11.27
N ALA A 250 -5.62 10.96 -10.94
CA ALA A 250 -6.50 12.02 -10.47
C ALA A 250 -7.30 12.61 -11.64
N ASP A 251 -8.17 11.79 -12.24
CA ASP A 251 -9.12 12.26 -13.24
C ASP A 251 -10.32 12.91 -12.53
N VAL A 252 -10.37 14.24 -12.58
CA VAL A 252 -11.40 15.06 -11.92
C VAL A 252 -12.80 14.79 -12.50
N GLU A 253 -12.89 14.18 -13.69
CA GLU A 253 -14.15 13.87 -14.35
C GLU A 253 -14.68 12.46 -14.08
N ALA A 254 -13.97 11.64 -13.30
CA ALA A 254 -14.43 10.29 -12.98
C ALA A 254 -15.60 10.34 -11.98
N ASP A 255 -16.80 10.00 -12.43
CA ASP A 255 -17.94 9.75 -11.55
C ASP A 255 -17.92 8.29 -11.01
N ALA A 256 -18.53 8.07 -9.84
CA ALA A 256 -18.53 6.76 -9.18
C ALA A 256 -19.30 5.69 -9.98
N GLU A 257 -20.30 6.07 -10.77
CA GLU A 257 -21.12 5.13 -11.53
C GLU A 257 -20.30 4.56 -12.71
N ARG A 258 -19.66 5.42 -13.48
CA ARG A 258 -18.76 5.10 -14.57
C ARG A 258 -17.58 4.28 -14.08
N GLU A 259 -16.99 4.64 -12.94
CA GLU A 259 -15.89 3.87 -12.37
C GLU A 259 -16.36 2.50 -11.87
N SER A 260 -17.52 2.41 -11.20
CA SER A 260 -18.07 1.13 -10.77
C SER A 260 -18.42 0.21 -11.95
N ALA A 261 -18.95 0.78 -13.05
CA ALA A 261 -19.22 0.06 -14.28
C ALA A 261 -17.92 -0.37 -14.99
N SER A 262 -16.88 0.46 -14.94
CA SER A 262 -15.55 0.13 -15.44
C SER A 262 -14.96 -1.04 -14.68
N LEU A 263 -14.94 -0.96 -13.35
CA LEU A 263 -14.48 -2.02 -12.46
C LEU A 263 -15.26 -3.32 -12.70
N LEU A 264 -16.58 -3.25 -12.86
CA LEU A 264 -17.41 -4.42 -13.16
C LEU A 264 -17.01 -5.08 -14.48
N ARG A 265 -16.78 -4.30 -15.55
CA ARG A 265 -16.29 -4.81 -16.84
C ARG A 265 -14.91 -5.44 -16.72
N THR A 266 -13.95 -4.76 -16.11
CA THR A 266 -12.60 -5.29 -15.89
C THR A 266 -12.63 -6.62 -15.12
N ARG A 267 -13.53 -6.76 -14.15
CA ARG A 267 -13.70 -8.01 -13.40
C ARG A 267 -14.36 -9.10 -14.24
N ALA A 268 -15.35 -8.76 -15.08
CA ALA A 268 -15.92 -9.71 -16.03
C ALA A 268 -14.86 -10.25 -17.01
N ASP A 269 -14.01 -9.36 -17.54
CA ASP A 269 -12.89 -9.73 -18.41
C ASP A 269 -11.87 -10.60 -17.67
N ALA A 270 -11.61 -10.31 -16.39
CA ALA A 270 -10.71 -11.11 -15.56
C ALA A 270 -11.27 -12.52 -15.27
N VAL A 271 -12.59 -12.66 -15.11
CA VAL A 271 -13.28 -13.95 -14.99
C VAL A 271 -13.12 -14.75 -16.28
N GLU A 272 -13.40 -14.14 -17.44
CA GLU A 272 -13.28 -14.81 -18.73
C GLU A 272 -11.82 -15.21 -19.02
N THR A 273 -10.86 -14.35 -18.69
CA THR A 273 -9.42 -14.68 -18.80
C THR A 273 -9.05 -15.87 -17.92
N ALA A 274 -9.53 -15.93 -16.67
CA ALA A 274 -9.28 -17.09 -15.80
C ALA A 274 -9.98 -18.35 -16.28
N ARG A 275 -11.18 -18.22 -16.86
CA ARG A 275 -11.90 -19.32 -17.49
C ARG A 275 -11.09 -19.90 -18.65
N GLN A 276 -10.58 -19.04 -19.53
CA GLN A 276 -9.74 -19.44 -20.65
C GLN A 276 -8.45 -20.11 -20.19
N TRP A 277 -7.78 -19.55 -19.17
CA TRP A 277 -6.60 -20.18 -18.58
C TRP A 277 -6.90 -21.58 -18.06
N LEU A 278 -7.98 -21.73 -17.29
CA LEU A 278 -8.42 -23.03 -16.77
C LEU A 278 -8.74 -24.03 -17.89
N LEU A 279 -9.41 -23.60 -18.97
CA LEU A 279 -9.67 -24.45 -20.14
C LEU A 279 -8.37 -24.89 -20.83
N VAL A 280 -7.40 -23.99 -20.98
CA VAL A 280 -6.11 -24.30 -21.60
C VAL A 280 -5.31 -25.28 -20.73
N SER A 281 -5.19 -25.03 -19.43
CA SER A 281 -4.49 -25.94 -18.49
C SER A 281 -5.19 -27.30 -18.43
N ALA A 282 -6.52 -27.33 -18.44
CA ALA A 282 -7.28 -28.58 -18.50
C ALA A 282 -7.00 -29.35 -19.80
N ARG A 283 -7.04 -28.69 -20.96
CA ARG A 283 -6.75 -29.34 -22.26
C ARG A 283 -5.31 -29.83 -22.36
N ARG A 284 -4.35 -29.08 -21.81
CA ARG A 284 -2.95 -29.51 -21.72
C ARG A 284 -2.84 -30.80 -20.89
N MET A 285 -3.45 -30.80 -19.71
CA MET A 285 -3.52 -31.99 -18.86
C MET A 285 -4.19 -33.17 -19.58
N GLU A 286 -5.26 -32.95 -20.36
CA GLU A 286 -5.89 -33.99 -21.17
C GLU A 286 -4.93 -34.57 -22.23
N ALA A 287 -4.24 -33.70 -22.97
CA ALA A 287 -3.29 -34.11 -24.00
C ALA A 287 -2.16 -34.95 -23.39
N ASP A 288 -1.65 -34.56 -22.22
CA ASP A 288 -0.58 -35.26 -21.51
C ASP A 288 -1.09 -36.58 -20.90
N ILE A 289 -2.32 -36.62 -20.38
CA ILE A 289 -2.99 -37.86 -19.97
C ILE A 289 -3.16 -38.81 -21.16
N LEU A 290 -3.59 -38.31 -22.31
CA LEU A 290 -3.83 -39.12 -23.50
C LEU A 290 -2.52 -39.62 -24.12
N SER A 291 -1.43 -38.86 -24.01
CA SER A 291 -0.10 -39.30 -24.43
C SER A 291 0.42 -40.39 -23.50
N ALA A 292 0.28 -40.22 -22.18
CA ALA A 292 0.65 -41.22 -21.16
C ALA A 292 -0.19 -42.50 -21.24
N ARG A 293 -1.50 -42.40 -21.56
CA ARG A 293 -2.40 -43.57 -21.69
C ARG A 293 -1.99 -44.55 -22.77
N ARG A 294 -1.31 -44.10 -23.83
CA ARG A 294 -0.77 -45.01 -24.86
C ARG A 294 0.30 -45.96 -24.31
N GLY A 295 0.79 -45.73 -23.08
CA GLY A 295 1.77 -46.54 -22.36
C GLY A 295 1.22 -47.51 -21.31
N ASN A 296 -0.09 -47.83 -21.28
CA ASN A 296 -0.72 -48.81 -20.37
C ASN A 296 -0.70 -48.49 -18.85
N GLY A 297 -1.26 -47.35 -18.46
CA GLY A 297 -1.73 -47.20 -17.07
C GLY A 297 -1.93 -45.77 -16.66
N LEU A 298 -3.16 -45.26 -16.84
CA LEU A 298 -3.55 -44.01 -16.20
C LEU A 298 -4.68 -44.30 -15.20
N PRO A 299 -4.54 -43.93 -13.92
CA PRO A 299 -5.54 -44.20 -12.90
C PRO A 299 -6.90 -43.61 -13.28
N THR A 300 -7.97 -44.42 -13.19
CA THR A 300 -9.36 -44.02 -13.47
C THR A 300 -9.76 -42.72 -12.75
N LEU A 301 -9.21 -42.51 -11.55
CA LEU A 301 -9.43 -41.33 -10.72
C LEU A 301 -9.05 -40.01 -11.42
N VAL A 302 -7.95 -39.98 -12.18
CA VAL A 302 -7.48 -38.76 -12.87
C VAL A 302 -8.41 -38.40 -14.04
N ALA A 303 -8.94 -39.42 -14.73
CA ALA A 303 -9.92 -39.22 -15.81
C ALA A 303 -11.27 -38.71 -15.29
N GLU A 304 -11.72 -39.19 -14.13
CA GLU A 304 -12.95 -38.71 -13.48
C GLU A 304 -12.81 -37.25 -13.02
N GLN A 305 -11.67 -36.88 -12.43
CA GLN A 305 -11.37 -35.51 -12.01
C GLN A 305 -11.34 -34.54 -13.19
N TYR A 306 -10.74 -34.97 -14.30
CA TYR A 306 -10.70 -34.19 -15.52
C TYR A 306 -12.10 -33.90 -16.09
N ALA A 307 -12.96 -34.94 -16.14
CA ALA A 307 -14.32 -34.80 -16.63
C ALA A 307 -15.17 -33.87 -15.75
N GLN A 308 -14.99 -33.93 -14.42
CA GLN A 308 -15.67 -33.01 -13.49
C GLN A 308 -15.21 -31.56 -13.69
N LEU A 309 -13.90 -31.34 -13.87
CA LEU A 309 -13.33 -30.02 -14.12
C LEU A 309 -13.86 -29.42 -15.43
N LEU A 310 -13.90 -30.19 -16.52
CA LEU A 310 -14.49 -29.75 -17.79
C LEU A 310 -15.96 -29.36 -17.65
N ALA A 311 -16.74 -30.15 -16.90
CA ALA A 311 -18.15 -29.89 -16.64
C ALA A 311 -18.36 -28.58 -15.86
N GLU A 312 -17.53 -28.28 -14.86
CA GLU A 312 -17.59 -27.02 -14.09
C GLU A 312 -17.33 -25.77 -14.95
N VAL A 313 -16.52 -25.91 -16.01
CA VAL A 313 -16.07 -24.79 -16.86
C VAL A 313 -16.91 -24.67 -18.15
N GLY A 314 -17.79 -25.64 -18.40
CA GLY A 314 -18.62 -25.74 -19.59
C GLY A 314 -17.83 -26.13 -20.85
N GLY A 315 -16.75 -26.90 -20.69
CA GLY A 315 -15.96 -27.44 -21.80
C GLY A 315 -16.49 -28.80 -22.26
N GLU A 316 -16.54 -29.02 -23.57
CA GLU A 316 -16.84 -30.34 -24.14
C GLU A 316 -15.57 -31.22 -24.19
N PRO A 317 -15.67 -32.53 -23.90
CA PRO A 317 -14.54 -33.46 -24.03
C PRO A 317 -14.04 -33.59 -25.47
N LEU A 318 -12.73 -33.79 -25.68
CA LEU A 318 -12.15 -33.92 -27.03
C LEU A 318 -12.37 -35.29 -27.70
N SER A 319 -12.89 -36.33 -27.01
CA SER A 319 -12.98 -37.69 -27.56
C SER A 319 -14.28 -38.45 -27.22
N ARG A 320 -14.77 -39.26 -28.17
CA ARG A 320 -15.92 -40.16 -27.97
C ARG A 320 -15.72 -41.25 -26.90
N SER A 321 -14.47 -41.51 -26.50
CA SER A 321 -14.13 -42.46 -25.43
C SER A 321 -14.34 -41.86 -24.04
N THR A 322 -14.12 -40.54 -23.91
CA THR A 322 -14.42 -39.78 -22.70
C THR A 322 -15.92 -39.48 -22.57
N ASP A 323 -16.70 -39.50 -23.66
CA ASP A 323 -18.16 -39.30 -23.62
C ASP A 323 -18.93 -40.33 -22.79
N ALA A 324 -18.48 -41.59 -22.76
CA ALA A 324 -19.13 -42.64 -21.96
C ALA A 324 -18.93 -42.42 -20.46
N VAL A 325 -17.72 -42.01 -20.07
CA VAL A 325 -17.36 -41.68 -18.69
C VAL A 325 -18.00 -40.33 -18.29
N ALA A 326 -17.94 -39.33 -19.16
CA ALA A 326 -18.58 -38.03 -18.96
C ALA A 326 -20.11 -38.16 -18.85
N SER A 327 -20.75 -39.03 -19.61
CA SER A 327 -22.20 -39.28 -19.50
C SER A 327 -22.58 -39.97 -18.18
N GLN A 328 -21.76 -40.92 -17.70
CA GLN A 328 -21.95 -41.53 -16.39
C GLN A 328 -21.76 -40.52 -15.25
N ILE A 329 -20.74 -39.65 -15.35
CA ILE A 329 -20.46 -38.60 -14.37
C ILE A 329 -21.52 -37.50 -14.39
N ALA A 330 -21.96 -37.06 -15.57
CA ALA A 330 -23.03 -36.08 -15.73
C ALA A 330 -24.35 -36.58 -15.16
N GLY A 331 -24.69 -37.86 -15.40
CA GLY A 331 -25.86 -38.51 -14.79
C GLY A 331 -25.74 -38.58 -13.26
N ALA A 332 -24.56 -38.94 -12.74
CA ALA A 332 -24.32 -39.01 -11.30
C ALA A 332 -24.26 -37.62 -10.63
N SER A 333 -23.85 -36.58 -11.35
CA SER A 333 -23.79 -35.19 -10.88
C SER A 333 -25.18 -34.55 -10.88
N ALA A 334 -25.98 -34.75 -11.94
CA ALA A 334 -27.36 -34.29 -12.01
C ALA A 334 -28.25 -34.94 -10.93
N ALA A 335 -28.10 -36.24 -10.68
CA ALA A 335 -28.77 -36.93 -9.59
C ALA A 335 -28.40 -36.35 -8.21
N ARG A 336 -27.13 -35.98 -8.00
CA ARG A 336 -26.64 -35.38 -6.75
C ARG A 336 -27.06 -33.92 -6.55
N GLN A 337 -27.11 -33.12 -7.62
CA GLN A 337 -27.62 -31.74 -7.58
C GLN A 337 -29.11 -31.69 -7.23
N SER A 338 -29.91 -32.63 -7.76
CA SER A 338 -31.33 -32.77 -7.43
C SER A 338 -31.59 -33.11 -5.96
N ALA A 339 -30.59 -33.66 -5.26
CA ALA A 339 -30.64 -33.99 -3.83
C ALA A 339 -30.18 -32.85 -2.89
N GLY A 340 -29.87 -31.65 -3.42
CA GLY A 340 -29.53 -30.47 -2.61
C GLY A 340 -28.13 -30.48 -1.98
N GLN A 341 -27.20 -31.31 -2.47
CA GLN A 341 -25.87 -31.51 -1.87
C GLN A 341 -24.75 -30.58 -2.40
N GLY A 342 -25.09 -29.53 -3.15
CA GLY A 342 -24.14 -28.75 -3.97
C GLY A 342 -22.87 -28.21 -3.28
N ARG A 343 -22.91 -27.80 -2.01
CA ARG A 343 -21.70 -27.27 -1.31
C ARG A 343 -20.79 -28.32 -0.69
N ARG A 344 -21.24 -29.58 -0.53
CA ARG A 344 -20.38 -30.65 0.00
C ARG A 344 -19.39 -31.16 -1.06
N HIS A 345 -19.77 -31.08 -2.33
CA HIS A 345 -19.01 -31.63 -3.46
C HIS A 345 -17.76 -30.83 -3.85
N GLU A 346 -17.67 -29.55 -3.49
CA GLU A 346 -16.46 -28.77 -3.75
C GLU A 346 -15.28 -29.22 -2.88
N ARG A 347 -15.55 -29.53 -1.60
CA ARG A 347 -14.54 -30.18 -0.73
C ARG A 347 -14.19 -31.56 -1.26
N ASP A 348 -15.17 -32.33 -1.72
CA ASP A 348 -14.93 -33.66 -2.27
C ASP A 348 -13.98 -33.59 -3.48
N ALA A 349 -14.17 -32.64 -4.41
CA ALA A 349 -13.30 -32.50 -5.59
C ALA A 349 -11.87 -32.09 -5.23
N ASP A 350 -11.70 -31.13 -4.32
CA ASP A 350 -10.38 -30.65 -3.92
C ASP A 350 -9.64 -31.70 -3.04
N ASP A 351 -10.37 -32.42 -2.18
CA ASP A 351 -9.86 -33.57 -1.42
C ASP A 351 -9.46 -34.73 -2.34
N LEU A 352 -10.22 -34.96 -3.41
CA LEU A 352 -9.89 -35.97 -4.43
C LEU A 352 -8.62 -35.58 -5.20
N ILE A 353 -8.44 -34.32 -5.58
CA ILE A 353 -7.21 -33.85 -6.24
C ILE A 353 -6.00 -34.05 -5.30
N LEU A 354 -6.14 -33.68 -4.03
CA LEU A 354 -5.09 -33.87 -3.03
C LEU A 354 -4.76 -35.36 -2.81
N ARG A 355 -5.76 -36.23 -2.80
CA ARG A 355 -5.57 -37.69 -2.75
C ARG A 355 -4.86 -38.21 -3.98
N ALA A 356 -5.25 -37.78 -5.18
CA ALA A 356 -4.57 -38.19 -6.42
C ALA A 356 -3.09 -37.76 -6.41
N ILE A 357 -2.79 -36.53 -5.99
CA ILE A 357 -1.40 -36.05 -5.85
C ILE A 357 -0.63 -36.89 -4.83
N THR A 358 -1.27 -37.26 -3.71
CA THR A 358 -0.65 -38.04 -2.64
C THR A 358 -0.43 -39.49 -3.06
N GLU A 359 -1.41 -40.15 -3.68
CA GLU A 359 -1.29 -41.51 -4.22
C GLU A 359 -0.19 -41.61 -5.28
N VAL A 360 -0.08 -40.59 -6.14
CA VAL A 360 0.98 -40.48 -7.15
C VAL A 360 2.35 -40.37 -6.46
N ARG A 361 2.51 -39.48 -5.48
CA ARG A 361 3.76 -39.34 -4.71
C ARG A 361 4.13 -40.60 -3.92
N ASP A 362 3.15 -41.21 -3.25
CA ASP A 362 3.35 -42.41 -2.44
C ASP A 362 3.73 -43.61 -3.33
N SER A 363 3.15 -43.71 -4.53
CA SER A 363 3.54 -44.73 -5.52
C SER A 363 4.98 -44.54 -5.99
N SER A 364 5.40 -43.29 -6.20
CA SER A 364 6.79 -42.95 -6.53
C SER A 364 7.77 -43.37 -5.43
N LEU A 365 7.44 -43.01 -4.18
CA LEU A 365 8.26 -43.33 -3.01
C LEU A 365 8.33 -44.84 -2.73
N ALA A 366 7.21 -45.55 -2.90
CA ALA A 366 7.16 -47.00 -2.73
C ALA A 366 8.01 -47.73 -3.79
N SER A 367 7.97 -47.29 -5.05
CA SER A 367 8.84 -47.81 -6.11
C SER A 367 10.32 -47.57 -5.79
N ALA A 368 10.69 -46.37 -5.31
CA ALA A 368 12.06 -46.05 -4.92
C ALA A 368 12.54 -46.85 -3.69
N ALA A 369 11.68 -47.07 -2.69
CA ALA A 369 12.02 -47.80 -1.47
C ALA A 369 12.13 -49.33 -1.67
N SER A 370 11.44 -49.87 -2.69
CA SER A 370 11.40 -51.31 -2.91
C SER A 370 12.72 -51.93 -3.37
N GLY A 371 13.69 -51.12 -3.82
CA GLY A 371 15.14 -51.43 -3.85
C GLY A 371 15.57 -52.78 -4.41
N ALA A 372 14.70 -53.49 -5.13
CA ALA A 372 14.99 -54.80 -5.66
C ALA A 372 15.78 -54.58 -6.95
N GLU A 373 17.10 -54.76 -6.87
CA GLU A 373 18.01 -54.94 -8.00
C GLU A 373 17.60 -56.19 -8.80
N VAL A 374 16.46 -56.12 -9.49
CA VAL A 374 16.17 -57.03 -10.59
C VAL A 374 16.84 -56.39 -11.79
N VAL A 375 18.07 -56.82 -12.05
CA VAL A 375 18.85 -56.51 -13.26
C VAL A 375 18.10 -57.05 -14.47
N SER A 376 17.12 -56.29 -14.93
CA SER A 376 16.40 -56.48 -16.17
C SER A 376 16.99 -55.47 -17.17
N GLU A 377 18.03 -55.88 -17.88
CA GLU A 377 18.62 -55.14 -19.00
C GLU A 377 17.51 -54.85 -20.05
N GLY A 378 16.99 -53.62 -20.09
CA GLY A 378 16.09 -53.17 -21.15
C GLY A 378 14.92 -52.27 -20.76
N ALA A 379 14.72 -51.93 -19.47
CA ALA A 379 13.69 -50.97 -19.09
C ALA A 379 14.19 -49.51 -19.28
N PRO A 380 13.43 -48.63 -19.96
CA PRO A 380 13.84 -47.26 -20.21
C PRO A 380 13.88 -46.44 -18.90
N GLU A 381 15.01 -45.80 -18.61
CA GLU A 381 15.29 -45.03 -17.38
C GLU A 381 14.45 -43.74 -17.18
N ASN A 382 13.40 -43.50 -17.97
CA ASN A 382 12.67 -42.22 -18.01
C ASN A 382 11.29 -42.21 -17.31
N SER A 383 10.97 -43.19 -16.45
CA SER A 383 9.63 -43.27 -15.83
C SER A 383 9.39 -42.27 -14.69
N GLY A 384 10.45 -41.77 -14.03
CA GLY A 384 10.34 -40.80 -12.94
C GLY A 384 9.86 -39.42 -13.38
N ASP A 385 10.41 -38.91 -14.48
CA ASP A 385 10.13 -37.57 -15.01
C ASP A 385 8.66 -37.38 -15.42
N SER A 386 8.00 -38.45 -15.86
CA SER A 386 6.60 -38.40 -16.29
C SER A 386 5.62 -38.14 -15.12
N LEU A 387 6.01 -38.52 -13.91
CA LEU A 387 5.15 -38.42 -12.73
C LEU A 387 5.26 -37.05 -12.07
N GLU A 388 6.47 -36.50 -12.03
CA GLU A 388 6.72 -35.12 -11.56
C GLU A 388 6.00 -34.11 -12.46
N LEU A 389 6.07 -34.29 -13.78
CA LEU A 389 5.32 -33.48 -14.74
C LEU A 389 3.80 -33.52 -14.51
N LEU A 390 3.24 -34.68 -14.15
CA LEU A 390 1.82 -34.81 -13.85
C LEU A 390 1.42 -34.06 -12.57
N VAL A 391 2.27 -34.09 -11.55
CA VAL A 391 2.06 -33.34 -10.30
C VAL A 391 2.10 -31.83 -10.55
N GLU A 392 3.04 -31.36 -11.38
CA GLU A 392 3.10 -29.95 -11.79
C GLU A 392 1.84 -29.52 -12.54
N LEU A 393 1.35 -30.33 -13.49
CA LEU A 393 0.11 -30.05 -14.23
C LEU A 393 -1.13 -30.04 -13.33
N LEU A 394 -1.22 -30.96 -12.37
CA LEU A 394 -2.33 -30.99 -11.40
C LEU A 394 -2.33 -29.74 -10.52
N GLU A 395 -1.14 -29.27 -10.09
CA GLU A 395 -1.02 -28.05 -9.30
C GLU A 395 -1.33 -26.80 -10.17
N GLU A 396 -0.94 -26.79 -11.45
CA GLU A 396 -1.30 -25.72 -12.40
C GLU A 396 -2.83 -25.62 -12.56
N VAL A 397 -3.50 -26.76 -12.82
CA VAL A 397 -4.98 -26.81 -12.96
C VAL A 397 -5.68 -26.40 -11.67
N LYS A 398 -5.16 -26.81 -10.51
CA LYS A 398 -5.70 -26.42 -9.21
C LYS A 398 -5.56 -24.91 -8.97
N GLN A 399 -4.41 -24.33 -9.30
CA GLN A 399 -4.21 -22.87 -9.23
C GLN A 399 -5.14 -22.13 -10.19
N ALA A 400 -5.33 -22.65 -11.41
CA ALA A 400 -6.26 -22.08 -12.39
C ALA A 400 -7.71 -22.12 -11.92
N LYS A 401 -8.12 -23.24 -11.32
CA LYS A 401 -9.45 -23.42 -10.74
C LYS A 401 -9.72 -22.44 -9.60
N GLU A 402 -8.76 -22.31 -8.68
CA GLU A 402 -8.89 -21.38 -7.55
C GLU A 402 -8.91 -19.92 -8.02
N ALA A 403 -8.09 -19.57 -9.00
CA ALA A 403 -8.12 -18.23 -9.61
C ALA A 403 -9.46 -17.93 -10.28
N PHE A 404 -10.02 -18.88 -11.03
CA PHE A 404 -11.34 -18.73 -11.65
C PHE A 404 -12.44 -18.55 -10.60
N ARG A 405 -12.47 -19.40 -9.57
CA ARG A 405 -13.44 -19.31 -8.46
C ARG A 405 -13.35 -17.95 -7.76
N GLN A 406 -12.15 -17.51 -7.42
CA GLN A 406 -11.92 -16.25 -6.73
C GLN A 406 -12.40 -15.05 -7.57
N ARG A 407 -12.04 -15.02 -8.86
CA ARG A 407 -12.47 -13.93 -9.76
C ARG A 407 -13.97 -13.94 -10.01
N SER A 408 -14.57 -15.12 -10.17
CA SER A 408 -16.01 -15.30 -10.37
C SER A 408 -16.78 -14.82 -9.15
N HIS A 409 -16.32 -15.18 -7.95
CA HIS A 409 -16.86 -14.69 -6.69
C HIS A 409 -16.77 -13.17 -6.59
N ASP A 410 -15.61 -12.58 -6.88
CA ASP A 410 -15.41 -11.11 -6.82
C ASP A 410 -16.33 -10.37 -7.78
N HIS A 411 -16.45 -10.84 -9.02
CA HIS A 411 -17.36 -10.27 -10.01
C HIS A 411 -18.82 -10.37 -9.56
N ALA A 412 -19.26 -11.56 -9.11
CA ALA A 412 -20.62 -11.77 -8.63
C ALA A 412 -20.94 -10.92 -7.39
N PHE A 413 -19.97 -10.77 -6.48
CA PHE A 413 -20.07 -9.93 -5.31
C PHE A 413 -20.27 -8.46 -5.68
N LEU A 414 -19.42 -7.90 -6.54
CA LEU A 414 -19.53 -6.51 -7.00
C LEU A 414 -20.84 -6.26 -7.76
N ALA A 415 -21.20 -7.17 -8.67
CA ALA A 415 -22.47 -7.09 -9.41
C ALA A 415 -23.69 -7.10 -8.48
N ALA A 416 -23.69 -7.98 -7.47
CA ALA A 416 -24.75 -8.05 -6.48
C ALA A 416 -24.81 -6.79 -5.62
N MET A 417 -23.66 -6.21 -5.25
CA MET A 417 -23.62 -4.94 -4.52
C MET A 417 -24.13 -3.77 -5.34
N LEU A 418 -23.79 -3.66 -6.62
CA LEU A 418 -24.28 -2.60 -7.51
C LEU A 418 -25.78 -2.74 -7.77
N LYS A 419 -26.23 -3.95 -8.06
CA LYS A 419 -27.66 -4.24 -8.20
C LYS A 419 -28.44 -3.94 -6.92
N ALA A 420 -27.86 -4.27 -5.77
CA ALA A 420 -28.43 -3.89 -4.49
C ALA A 420 -28.53 -2.38 -4.38
N ALA A 421 -27.41 -1.69 -4.59
CA ALA A 421 -27.26 -0.25 -4.54
C ALA A 421 -28.35 0.49 -5.34
N GLU A 422 -28.63 0.05 -6.56
CA GLU A 422 -29.66 0.63 -7.45
C GLU A 422 -31.10 0.31 -7.02
N ALA A 423 -31.32 -0.77 -6.26
CA ALA A 423 -32.65 -1.18 -5.87
C ALA A 423 -33.27 -0.17 -4.89
N SER A 424 -34.36 0.47 -5.30
CA SER A 424 -35.15 1.42 -4.49
C SER A 424 -35.80 0.76 -3.27
N ARG A 425 -36.01 -0.57 -3.32
CA ARG A 425 -36.49 -1.42 -2.23
C ARG A 425 -35.87 -2.80 -2.35
N PHE A 426 -35.77 -3.53 -1.25
CA PHE A 426 -35.40 -4.94 -1.27
C PHE A 426 -36.22 -5.72 -0.24
N CYS A 427 -36.50 -6.99 -0.52
CA CYS A 427 -37.14 -7.89 0.42
C CYS A 427 -36.09 -8.57 1.30
N CYS A 428 -36.13 -8.36 2.62
CA CYS A 428 -35.20 -9.00 3.53
C CYS A 428 -35.47 -10.51 3.61
N PRO A 429 -34.47 -11.40 3.38
CA PRO A 429 -34.70 -12.85 3.37
C PRO A 429 -34.99 -13.45 4.75
N VAL A 430 -34.83 -12.67 5.83
CA VAL A 430 -35.06 -13.13 7.21
C VAL A 430 -36.48 -12.82 7.67
N CYS A 431 -36.95 -11.58 7.46
CA CYS A 431 -38.29 -11.15 7.88
C CYS A 431 -39.29 -11.03 6.73
N PHE A 432 -38.84 -11.21 5.48
CA PHE A 432 -39.62 -11.07 4.24
C PHE A 432 -40.31 -9.71 4.07
N SER A 433 -39.84 -8.68 4.80
CA SER A 433 -40.35 -7.32 4.69
C SER A 433 -39.56 -6.53 3.66
N GLU A 434 -40.25 -5.66 2.92
CA GLU A 434 -39.60 -4.64 2.09
C GLU A 434 -38.92 -3.61 3.00
N ALA A 435 -37.64 -3.36 2.77
CA ALA A 435 -36.87 -2.35 3.47
C ALA A 435 -36.37 -1.27 2.50
N PRO A 436 -36.37 0.02 2.92
CA PRO A 436 -35.80 1.10 2.14
C PRO A 436 -34.27 1.01 2.11
N PRO A 437 -33.59 1.70 1.18
CA PRO A 437 -32.14 1.65 1.05
C PRO A 437 -31.40 2.12 2.31
N THR A 438 -32.00 3.05 3.06
CA THR A 438 -31.48 3.59 4.34
C THR A 438 -31.44 2.55 5.46
N GLU A 439 -32.25 1.49 5.38
CA GLU A 439 -32.30 0.41 6.36
C GLU A 439 -31.58 -0.85 5.88
N ARG A 440 -30.69 -0.74 4.88
CA ARG A 440 -29.97 -1.88 4.32
C ARG A 440 -28.68 -2.18 5.07
N ALA A 441 -28.46 -3.46 5.32
CA ALA A 441 -27.19 -4.04 5.72
C ALA A 441 -26.74 -5.05 4.65
N ILE A 442 -25.46 -4.98 4.27
CA ILE A 442 -24.85 -5.92 3.32
C ILE A 442 -23.88 -6.80 4.09
N LEU A 443 -24.01 -8.12 3.95
CA LEU A 443 -22.97 -9.04 4.41
C LEU A 443 -21.81 -9.03 3.41
N ALA A 444 -20.71 -8.39 3.81
CA ALA A 444 -19.51 -8.21 2.99
C ALA A 444 -18.88 -9.52 2.47
N ALA A 445 -19.17 -10.67 3.09
CA ALA A 445 -18.62 -11.95 2.64
C ALA A 445 -19.37 -12.58 1.46
N CYS A 446 -20.66 -12.25 1.28
CA CYS A 446 -21.53 -12.98 0.35
C CYS A 446 -22.56 -12.10 -0.37
N ALA A 447 -22.43 -10.78 -0.25
CA ALA A 447 -23.32 -9.76 -0.83
C ALA A 447 -24.82 -9.91 -0.50
N HIS A 448 -25.18 -10.75 0.48
CA HIS A 448 -26.58 -10.89 0.88
C HIS A 448 -27.06 -9.63 1.60
N LEU A 449 -28.28 -9.21 1.27
CA LEU A 449 -28.92 -8.01 1.81
C LEU A 449 -29.85 -8.38 2.96
N PHE A 450 -29.80 -7.60 4.04
CA PHE A 450 -30.65 -7.73 5.20
C PHE A 450 -31.17 -6.34 5.58
N CYS A 451 -32.33 -6.26 6.22
CA CYS A 451 -32.66 -5.02 6.93
C CYS A 451 -31.74 -4.88 8.15
N LEU A 452 -31.43 -3.64 8.56
CA LEU A 452 -30.55 -3.33 9.69
C LEU A 452 -30.98 -4.07 10.96
N HIS A 453 -32.29 -4.20 11.19
CA HIS A 453 -32.83 -4.95 12.33
C HIS A 453 -32.44 -6.43 12.31
N CYS A 454 -32.68 -7.12 11.19
CA CYS A 454 -32.31 -8.53 11.04
C CYS A 454 -30.80 -8.74 11.05
N ALA A 455 -30.03 -7.85 10.42
CA ALA A 455 -28.57 -7.89 10.48
C ALA A 455 -28.05 -7.73 11.92
N GLY A 456 -28.61 -6.77 12.67
CA GLY A 456 -28.29 -6.56 14.08
C GLY A 456 -28.57 -7.80 14.93
N LYS A 457 -29.70 -8.49 14.69
CA LYS A 457 -30.01 -9.78 15.34
C LYS A 457 -28.99 -10.86 14.99
N LEU A 458 -28.66 -11.02 13.71
CA LEU A 458 -27.67 -12.00 13.25
C LEU A 458 -26.30 -11.77 13.88
N VAL A 459 -25.83 -10.52 13.93
CA VAL A 459 -24.54 -10.18 14.56
C VAL A 459 -24.55 -10.52 16.06
N ARG A 460 -25.65 -10.24 16.77
CA ARG A 460 -25.79 -10.61 18.18
C ARG A 460 -25.75 -12.13 18.37
N CYS A 461 -26.45 -12.90 17.53
CA CYS A 461 -26.43 -14.35 17.57
C CYS A 461 -25.02 -14.91 17.29
N LEU A 462 -24.32 -14.40 16.27
CA LEU A 462 -22.96 -14.82 15.94
C LEU A 462 -21.99 -14.52 17.08
N ARG A 463 -22.08 -13.35 17.70
CA ARG A 463 -21.25 -12.99 18.87
C ARG A 463 -21.50 -13.90 20.07
N ALA A 464 -22.72 -14.40 20.24
CA ALA A 464 -23.05 -15.36 21.29
C ALA A 464 -22.53 -16.78 21.00
N MET A 465 -22.34 -17.12 19.71
CA MET A 465 -21.87 -18.44 19.27
C MET A 465 -20.34 -18.58 19.23
N VAL A 466 -19.59 -17.48 19.09
CA VAL A 466 -18.12 -17.54 19.14
C VAL A 466 -17.70 -17.81 20.59
N PRO A 467 -17.08 -18.97 20.90
CA PRO A 467 -16.58 -19.24 22.23
C PRO A 467 -15.61 -18.14 22.61
N LYS A 468 -15.75 -17.57 23.82
CA LYS A 468 -14.69 -16.74 24.39
C LYS A 468 -13.51 -17.67 24.66
N HIS A 469 -12.63 -17.82 23.68
CA HIS A 469 -11.30 -18.35 23.92
C HIS A 469 -10.58 -17.32 24.78
N GLY A 470 -10.56 -17.59 26.09
CA GLY A 470 -9.71 -16.90 27.05
C GLY A 470 -8.27 -17.32 26.93
#